data_AF-A0A3S5XZF2-F1
#
_entry.id   AF-A0A3S5XZF2-F1
#
_cell.length_a   1.000
_cell.length_b   1.000
_cell.length_c   1.000
_cell.angle_alpha   90.00
_cell.angle_beta   90.00
_cell.angle_gamma   90.00
#
_symmetry.space_group_name_H-M   'P 1'
#
loop_
_entity.id
_entity.type
_entity.pdbx_description
1 polymer ?
#
loop_
_entity_poly.entity_id
_entity_poly.type
_entity_poly.pdbx_seq_one_letter_code
_entity_poly.pdbx_strand_id
1 'polypeptide(L)'
;MKKRKKEELTMEEKYKLFNSHKARIYFAIKKAYSKFDSIPLELEDFEFYAWEAYLDILDKYYDRNMRKSFESCLVDAVYWKAMNVCAKFVTNKYKMMNQGMRISSYIAEEYKEMINNISVENESYKEIGWTQLFEQFFAKRTDQIPKKIFTLYIYGMSFVEIAEELNMSSAKVRNTFYKVLPEIRQVVSNQVFLD
;
A
#
# COMPACT_ATOMS: atom_id res chain seq x y z
N MET A 1 -36.40 0.03 -22.11
CA MET A 1 -35.45 0.70 -23.01
C MET A 1 -34.44 -0.32 -23.52
N LYS A 2 -34.27 -0.41 -24.84
CA LYS A 2 -33.43 -1.40 -25.53
C LYS A 2 -31.99 -1.34 -24.99
N LYS A 3 -31.49 -2.49 -24.50
CA LYS A 3 -30.07 -2.73 -24.18
C LYS A 3 -29.24 -2.32 -25.39
N ARG A 4 -28.53 -1.20 -25.31
CA ARG A 4 -27.58 -0.82 -26.36
C ARG A 4 -26.53 -1.91 -26.42
N LYS A 5 -26.53 -2.62 -27.55
CA LYS A 5 -25.43 -3.47 -28.02
C LYS A 5 -24.11 -2.77 -27.69
N LYS A 6 -23.15 -3.57 -27.24
CA LYS A 6 -21.71 -3.37 -27.35
C LYS A 6 -21.37 -2.59 -28.63
N GLU A 7 -21.41 -1.26 -28.57
CA GLU A 7 -20.65 -0.46 -29.52
C GLU A 7 -19.22 -0.81 -29.18
N GLU A 8 -18.55 -1.49 -30.10
CA GLU A 8 -17.11 -1.73 -29.99
C GLU A 8 -16.45 -0.35 -30.00
N LEU A 9 -16.36 0.24 -28.81
CA LEU A 9 -15.65 1.49 -28.59
C LEU A 9 -14.27 1.30 -29.20
N THR A 10 -13.92 2.19 -30.10
CA THR A 10 -12.58 2.25 -30.66
C THR A 10 -11.58 2.44 -29.52
N MET A 11 -10.32 2.04 -29.74
CA MET A 11 -9.28 2.23 -28.70
C MET A 11 -9.15 3.71 -28.29
N GLU A 12 -9.38 4.63 -29.23
CA GLU A 12 -9.39 6.07 -28.98
C GLU A 12 -10.54 6.51 -28.06
N GLU A 13 -11.74 5.98 -28.25
CA GLU A 13 -12.89 6.28 -27.39
C GLU A 13 -12.72 5.67 -26.00
N LYS A 14 -12.19 4.46 -25.91
CA LYS A 14 -11.83 3.82 -24.63
C LYS A 14 -10.81 4.66 -23.88
N TYR A 15 -9.81 5.20 -24.58
CA TYR A 15 -8.78 6.04 -23.98
C TYR A 15 -9.33 7.41 -23.55
N LYS A 16 -10.21 8.04 -24.34
CA LYS A 16 -10.91 9.27 -23.94
C LYS A 16 -11.74 9.06 -22.68
N LEU A 17 -12.47 7.96 -22.60
CA LEU A 17 -13.24 7.60 -21.42
C LEU A 17 -12.32 7.33 -20.22
N PHE A 18 -11.24 6.59 -20.38
CA PHE A 18 -10.26 6.40 -19.32
C PHE A 18 -9.69 7.72 -18.79
N ASN A 19 -9.32 8.64 -19.68
CA ASN A 19 -8.84 9.97 -19.30
C ASN A 19 -9.89 10.79 -18.55
N SER A 20 -11.18 10.66 -18.89
CA SER A 20 -12.25 11.32 -18.11
C SER A 20 -12.37 10.82 -16.67
N HIS A 21 -11.88 9.61 -16.37
CA HIS A 21 -11.88 9.01 -15.03
C HIS A 21 -10.54 9.17 -14.29
N LYS A 22 -9.56 9.91 -14.83
CA LYS A 22 -8.20 10.03 -14.26
C LYS A 22 -8.18 10.36 -12.77
N ALA A 23 -9.00 11.33 -12.34
CA ALA A 23 -9.06 11.73 -10.94
C ALA A 23 -9.42 10.56 -10.00
N ARG A 24 -10.38 9.72 -10.40
CA ARG A 24 -10.81 8.55 -9.61
C ARG A 24 -9.79 7.41 -9.67
N ILE A 25 -9.15 7.24 -10.82
CA ILE A 25 -8.07 6.26 -11.01
C ILE A 25 -6.90 6.62 -10.10
N TYR A 26 -6.47 7.89 -10.08
CA TYR A 26 -5.39 8.36 -9.23
C TYR A 26 -5.74 8.27 -7.75
N PHE A 27 -6.99 8.57 -7.38
CA PHE A 27 -7.47 8.33 -6.03
C PHE A 27 -7.29 6.86 -5.61
N ALA A 28 -7.70 5.92 -6.45
CA ALA A 28 -7.55 4.48 -6.18
C ALA A 28 -6.07 4.04 -6.09
N ILE A 29 -5.22 4.54 -6.99
CA ILE A 29 -3.78 4.28 -6.99
C ILE A 29 -3.14 4.81 -5.71
N LYS A 30 -3.41 6.08 -5.36
CA LYS A 30 -2.87 6.71 -4.14
C LYS A 30 -3.31 5.96 -2.89
N LYS A 31 -4.58 5.53 -2.83
CA LYS A 31 -5.12 4.72 -1.73
C LYS A 31 -4.42 3.35 -1.61
N ALA A 32 -4.02 2.75 -2.72
CA ALA A 32 -3.24 1.51 -2.70
C ALA A 32 -1.79 1.79 -2.29
N TYR A 33 -1.14 2.79 -2.89
CA TYR A 33 0.25 3.15 -2.67
C TYR A 33 0.52 3.54 -1.21
N SER A 34 -0.40 4.28 -0.57
CA SER A 34 -0.28 4.71 0.83
C SER A 34 -0.21 3.56 1.84
N LYS A 35 -0.52 2.32 1.43
CA LYS A 35 -0.43 1.12 2.27
C LYS A 35 0.97 0.50 2.30
N PHE A 36 1.91 1.02 1.51
CA PHE A 36 3.25 0.47 1.39
C PHE A 36 4.32 1.55 1.59
N ASP A 37 5.37 1.18 2.31
CA ASP A 37 6.49 2.09 2.54
C ASP A 37 7.45 2.06 1.35
N SER A 38 7.46 3.15 0.58
CA SER A 38 8.44 3.44 -0.49
C SER A 38 8.59 2.30 -1.51
N ILE A 39 7.69 2.28 -2.50
CA ILE A 39 7.79 1.39 -3.66
C ILE A 39 8.47 2.16 -4.80
N PRO A 40 9.47 1.57 -5.48
CA PRO A 40 10.17 2.18 -6.60
C PRO A 40 9.36 2.05 -7.89
N LEU A 41 8.09 2.48 -7.84
CA LEU A 41 7.19 2.54 -8.97
C LEU A 41 6.73 3.97 -9.15
N GLU A 42 6.77 4.43 -10.39
CA GLU A 42 6.31 5.75 -10.77
C GLU A 42 4.80 5.74 -11.02
N LEU A 43 4.19 6.92 -11.11
CA LEU A 43 2.75 7.02 -11.33
C LEU A 43 2.36 6.42 -12.68
N GLU A 44 3.24 6.55 -13.67
CA GLU A 44 3.15 6.03 -15.03
C GLU A 44 3.04 4.50 -15.04
N ASP A 45 3.78 3.80 -14.16
CA ASP A 45 3.65 2.36 -14.00
C ASP A 45 2.23 1.99 -13.53
N PHE A 46 1.69 2.74 -12.58
CA PHE A 46 0.33 2.53 -12.10
C PHE A 46 -0.73 2.92 -13.13
N GLU A 47 -0.49 3.92 -13.98
CA GLU A 47 -1.38 4.25 -15.09
C GLU A 47 -1.51 3.10 -16.08
N PHE A 48 -0.41 2.42 -16.39
CA PHE A 48 -0.43 1.22 -17.23
C PHE A 48 -1.32 0.13 -16.62
N TYR A 49 -1.14 -0.18 -15.33
CA TYR A 49 -1.96 -1.19 -14.66
C TYR A 49 -3.42 -0.75 -14.48
N ALA A 50 -3.67 0.54 -14.31
CA ALA A 50 -5.01 1.08 -14.25
C ALA A 50 -5.72 0.97 -15.60
N TRP A 51 -4.99 1.16 -16.71
CA TRP A 51 -5.51 0.95 -18.05
C TRP A 51 -5.90 -0.51 -18.28
N GLU A 52 -5.07 -1.47 -17.86
CA GLU A 52 -5.45 -2.89 -17.89
C GLU A 52 -6.71 -3.17 -17.07
N ALA A 53 -6.79 -2.65 -15.84
CA ALA A 53 -7.95 -2.82 -14.97
C ALA A 53 -9.22 -2.18 -15.56
N TYR A 54 -9.07 -1.06 -16.26
CA TYR A 54 -10.15 -0.38 -16.96
C TYR A 54 -10.69 -1.23 -18.13
N LEU A 55 -9.83 -1.80 -18.96
CA LEU A 55 -10.26 -2.68 -20.05
C LEU A 55 -10.99 -3.92 -19.51
N ASP A 56 -10.43 -4.53 -18.47
CA ASP A 56 -11.01 -5.69 -17.80
C ASP A 56 -12.41 -5.42 -17.23
N ILE A 57 -12.61 -4.26 -16.59
CA ILE A 57 -13.91 -3.90 -16.01
C ILE A 57 -14.89 -3.44 -17.09
N LEU A 58 -14.41 -2.79 -18.16
CA LEU A 58 -15.24 -2.37 -19.28
C LEU A 58 -15.92 -3.59 -19.92
N ASP A 59 -15.18 -4.68 -20.14
CA ASP A 59 -15.76 -5.92 -20.68
C ASP A 59 -16.70 -6.58 -19.66
N LYS A 60 -16.29 -6.71 -18.40
CA LYS A 60 -17.06 -7.43 -17.37
C LYS A 60 -18.32 -6.70 -16.88
N TYR A 61 -18.33 -5.37 -16.90
CA TYR A 61 -19.42 -4.58 -16.32
C TYR A 61 -20.71 -4.73 -17.12
N TYR A 62 -20.62 -4.65 -18.45
CA TYR A 62 -21.75 -4.81 -19.35
C TYR A 62 -22.22 -6.27 -19.45
N ASP A 63 -21.32 -7.24 -19.32
CA ASP A 63 -21.66 -8.65 -19.35
C ASP A 63 -22.40 -9.12 -18.08
N ARG A 64 -22.06 -8.56 -16.90
CA ARG A 64 -22.52 -9.07 -15.60
C ARG A 64 -23.70 -8.31 -14.97
N ASN A 65 -24.21 -7.24 -15.59
CA ASN A 65 -25.24 -6.36 -15.01
C ASN A 65 -24.95 -6.02 -13.53
N MET A 66 -23.76 -5.47 -13.28
CA MET A 66 -23.31 -5.09 -11.94
C MET A 66 -24.29 -4.11 -11.28
N ARG A 67 -24.55 -4.29 -9.97
CA ARG A 67 -25.42 -3.40 -9.18
C ARG A 67 -24.79 -2.03 -8.85
N LYS A 68 -23.46 -1.97 -8.80
CA LYS A 68 -22.69 -0.74 -8.51
C LYS A 68 -22.56 0.12 -9.77
N SER A 69 -22.30 1.42 -9.61
CA SER A 69 -21.95 2.30 -10.73
C SER A 69 -20.61 1.85 -11.35
N PHE A 70 -20.45 2.08 -12.66
CA PHE A 70 -19.22 1.75 -13.38
C PHE A 70 -17.99 2.38 -12.72
N GLU A 71 -18.11 3.64 -12.30
CA GLU A 71 -17.06 4.40 -11.63
C GLU A 71 -16.63 3.76 -10.31
N SER A 72 -17.59 3.26 -9.51
CA SER A 72 -17.28 2.55 -8.27
C SER A 72 -16.60 1.20 -8.55
N CYS A 73 -17.06 0.47 -9.55
CA CYS A 73 -16.40 -0.76 -10.00
C CYS A 73 -14.98 -0.52 -10.51
N LEU A 74 -14.77 0.59 -11.23
CA LEU A 74 -13.47 1.00 -11.76
C LEU A 74 -12.51 1.33 -10.63
N VAL A 75 -12.94 2.11 -9.64
CA VAL A 75 -12.13 2.42 -8.45
C VAL A 75 -11.72 1.14 -7.71
N ASP A 76 -12.66 0.23 -7.46
CA ASP A 76 -12.37 -1.06 -6.80
C ASP A 76 -11.36 -1.88 -7.64
N ALA A 77 -11.55 -1.98 -8.96
CA ALA A 77 -10.68 -2.74 -9.85
C ALA A 77 -9.26 -2.18 -9.90
N VAL A 78 -9.12 -0.86 -10.05
CA VAL A 78 -7.82 -0.17 -10.09
C VAL A 78 -7.12 -0.28 -8.74
N TYR A 79 -7.82 -0.08 -7.63
CA TYR A 79 -7.27 -0.21 -6.29
C TYR A 79 -6.70 -1.62 -6.07
N TRP A 80 -7.45 -2.68 -6.37
CA TRP A 80 -6.97 -4.05 -6.18
C TRP A 80 -5.82 -4.41 -7.11
N LYS A 81 -5.83 -3.91 -8.35
CA LYS A 81 -4.73 -4.11 -9.29
C LYS A 81 -3.45 -3.41 -8.79
N ALA A 82 -3.55 -2.15 -8.36
CA ALA A 82 -2.45 -1.39 -7.79
C ALA A 82 -1.92 -2.03 -6.50
N MET A 83 -2.80 -2.49 -5.60
CA MET A 83 -2.42 -3.24 -4.39
C MET A 83 -1.62 -4.51 -4.72
N ASN A 84 -2.05 -5.27 -5.73
CA ASN A 84 -1.35 -6.49 -6.15
C ASN A 84 0.04 -6.18 -6.73
N VAL A 85 0.15 -5.12 -7.52
CA VAL A 85 1.43 -4.66 -8.05
C VAL A 85 2.35 -4.26 -6.91
N CYS A 86 1.88 -3.38 -6.02
CA CYS A 86 2.62 -2.96 -4.83
C CYS A 86 3.10 -4.14 -3.98
N ALA A 87 2.21 -5.09 -3.68
CA ALA A 87 2.53 -6.28 -2.90
C ALA A 87 3.60 -7.15 -3.57
N LYS A 88 3.57 -7.30 -4.91
CA LYS A 88 4.61 -8.02 -5.66
C LYS A 88 5.98 -7.34 -5.53
N PHE A 89 6.04 -6.02 -5.59
CA PHE A 89 7.32 -5.29 -5.48
C PHE A 89 7.88 -5.28 -4.06
N VAL A 90 7.03 -5.38 -3.03
CA VAL A 90 7.48 -5.56 -1.65
C VAL A 90 8.00 -6.98 -1.38
N THR A 91 7.38 -7.98 -2.00
CA THR A 91 7.72 -9.40 -1.77
C THR A 91 8.82 -9.96 -2.66
N ASN A 92 9.09 -9.36 -3.83
CA ASN A 92 9.90 -9.98 -4.88
C ASN A 92 11.11 -9.12 -5.29
N LYS A 93 12.30 -9.75 -5.37
CA LYS A 93 13.60 -9.39 -6.01
C LYS A 93 14.19 -7.97 -5.87
N TYR A 94 13.41 -6.94 -5.57
CA TYR A 94 13.80 -5.52 -5.44
C TYR A 94 13.97 -5.09 -3.98
N LYS A 95 14.05 -6.04 -3.04
CA LYS A 95 14.21 -5.77 -1.60
C LYS A 95 15.37 -4.80 -1.33
N MET A 96 16.48 -4.92 -2.06
CA MET A 96 17.64 -4.00 -1.96
C MET A 96 17.35 -2.59 -2.52
N MET A 97 16.57 -2.47 -3.59
CA MET A 97 16.18 -1.18 -4.16
C MET A 97 15.14 -0.47 -3.27
N ASN A 98 14.17 -1.21 -2.72
CA ASN A 98 13.21 -0.71 -1.74
C ASN A 98 13.93 -0.25 -0.46
N GLN A 99 14.96 -0.99 -0.02
CA GLN A 99 15.78 -0.61 1.11
C GLN A 99 16.65 0.63 0.80
N GLY A 100 17.21 0.72 -0.40
CA GLY A 100 17.91 1.91 -0.89
C GLY A 100 17.02 3.15 -0.95
N MET A 101 15.79 3.04 -1.44
CA MET A 101 14.82 4.15 -1.47
C MET A 101 14.26 4.50 -0.08
N ARG A 102 14.06 3.53 0.82
CA ARG A 102 13.71 3.81 2.22
C ARG A 102 14.82 4.59 2.94
N ILE A 103 16.07 4.25 2.66
CA ILE A 103 17.22 4.99 3.19
C ILE A 103 17.31 6.38 2.55
N SER A 104 17.05 6.53 1.24
CA SER A 104 17.09 7.84 0.57
C SER A 104 15.92 8.77 0.95
N SER A 105 14.72 8.24 1.18
CA SER A 105 13.55 8.99 1.69
C SER A 105 13.70 9.45 3.14
N TYR A 106 14.64 8.85 3.89
CA TYR A 106 15.10 9.37 5.19
C TYR A 106 16.09 10.54 5.05
N ILE A 107 16.70 10.74 3.88
CA ILE A 107 17.83 11.66 3.67
C ILE A 107 17.48 12.86 2.78
N ALA A 108 16.54 12.73 1.83
CA ALA A 108 16.19 13.81 0.91
C ALA A 108 14.91 14.54 1.33
N GLU A 109 15.06 15.71 1.98
CA GLU A 109 13.97 16.63 2.34
C GLU A 109 13.09 17.00 1.13
N GLU A 110 13.70 17.04 -0.06
CA GLU A 110 13.07 17.35 -1.35
C GLU A 110 11.95 16.35 -1.73
N TYR A 111 12.14 15.06 -1.41
CA TYR A 111 11.13 14.03 -1.71
C TYR A 111 9.94 14.09 -0.74
N LYS A 112 10.19 14.46 0.52
CA LYS A 112 9.12 14.74 1.50
C LYS A 112 8.29 15.95 1.07
N GLU A 113 8.93 17.01 0.60
CA GLU A 113 8.23 18.20 0.11
C GLU A 113 7.35 17.90 -1.11
N MET A 114 7.85 17.10 -2.06
CA MET A 114 7.10 16.73 -3.25
C MET A 114 5.84 15.91 -2.94
N ILE A 115 5.90 14.98 -1.97
CA ILE A 115 4.73 14.20 -1.51
C ILE A 115 3.74 15.07 -0.72
N ASN A 116 4.25 15.94 0.16
CA ASN A 116 3.41 16.80 1.00
C ASN A 116 2.72 17.92 0.20
N ASN A 117 3.30 18.34 -0.94
CA ASN A 117 2.74 19.36 -1.82
C ASN A 117 1.64 18.86 -2.77
N ILE A 118 1.32 17.56 -2.76
CA ILE A 118 0.14 17.04 -3.44
C ILE A 118 -1.08 17.46 -2.62
N SER A 119 -1.72 18.57 -2.99
CA SER A 119 -2.92 19.09 -2.32
C SER A 119 -4.05 18.06 -2.40
N VAL A 120 -4.27 17.35 -1.30
CA VAL A 120 -5.48 16.56 -1.09
C VAL A 120 -6.44 17.49 -0.35
N GLU A 121 -7.60 17.74 -0.93
CA GLU A 121 -8.69 18.35 -0.17
C GLU A 121 -8.89 17.55 1.12
N ASN A 122 -8.90 18.26 2.25
CA ASN A 122 -8.91 17.72 3.61
C ASN A 122 -10.12 16.81 3.88
N GLU A 123 -10.08 15.57 3.43
CA GLU A 123 -10.86 14.48 4.01
C GLU A 123 -9.97 13.73 5.00
N SER A 124 -9.96 14.25 6.22
CA SER A 124 -9.43 13.59 7.41
C SER A 124 -10.21 12.30 7.67
N TYR A 125 -9.84 11.20 7.01
CA TYR A 125 -10.19 9.86 7.46
C TYR A 125 -9.25 9.48 8.61
N LYS A 126 -9.84 9.30 9.80
CA LYS A 126 -9.15 8.78 10.99
C LYS A 126 -8.86 7.28 10.86
N GLU A 127 -8.23 6.84 9.79
CA GLU A 127 -7.69 5.48 9.68
C GLU A 127 -6.28 5.48 10.30
N ILE A 128 -6.13 4.86 11.47
CA ILE A 128 -4.82 4.68 12.11
C ILE A 128 -4.04 3.67 11.26
N GLY A 129 -3.08 4.14 10.47
CA GLY A 129 -2.19 3.27 9.70
C GLY A 129 -1.39 2.32 10.59
N TRP A 130 -0.94 1.18 10.06
CA TRP A 130 -0.21 0.14 10.81
C TRP A 130 0.97 0.67 11.61
N THR A 131 1.71 1.64 11.07
CA THR A 131 2.83 2.30 11.77
C THR A 131 2.36 3.00 13.05
N GLN A 132 1.25 3.73 12.97
CA GLN A 132 0.68 4.48 14.08
C GLN A 132 0.04 3.54 15.12
N LEU A 133 -0.50 2.39 14.69
CA LEU A 133 -0.96 1.31 15.56
C LEU A 133 0.20 0.72 16.38
N PHE A 134 1.32 0.37 15.73
CA PHE A 134 2.48 -0.19 16.41
C PHE A 134 3.16 0.84 17.32
N GLU A 135 3.21 2.11 16.90
CA GLU A 135 3.64 3.22 17.76
C GLU A 135 2.82 3.27 19.05
N GLN A 136 1.48 3.21 18.96
CA GLN A 136 0.61 3.20 20.13
C GLN A 136 0.79 1.95 21.00
N PHE A 137 1.00 0.77 20.39
CA PHE A 137 1.28 -0.47 21.11
C PHE A 137 2.57 -0.38 21.92
N PHE A 138 3.65 0.11 21.32
CA PHE A 138 4.95 0.22 21.97
C PHE A 138 5.06 1.44 22.90
N ALA A 139 4.27 2.50 22.70
CA ALA A 139 4.25 3.66 23.59
C ALA A 139 3.84 3.31 25.04
N LYS A 140 3.09 2.22 25.23
CA LYS A 140 2.68 1.72 26.55
C LYS A 140 3.78 0.98 27.30
N ARG A 141 4.95 0.74 26.67
CA ARG A 141 6.05 -0.03 27.25
C ARG A 141 7.19 0.89 27.70
N THR A 142 7.68 0.63 28.90
CA THR A 142 8.89 1.29 29.43
C THR A 142 10.15 0.79 28.74
N ASP A 143 10.21 -0.50 28.41
CA ASP A 143 11.32 -1.10 27.65
C ASP A 143 11.13 -0.90 26.14
N GLN A 144 12.09 -0.19 25.53
CA GLN A 144 12.12 0.10 24.09
C GLN A 144 12.86 -0.97 23.28
N ILE A 145 13.56 -1.92 23.93
CA ILE A 145 14.26 -3.02 23.25
C ILE A 145 13.30 -3.84 22.36
N PRO A 146 12.10 -4.24 22.83
CA PRO A 146 11.05 -4.84 21.98
C PRO A 146 10.71 -4.05 20.72
N LYS A 147 10.54 -2.72 20.85
CA LYS A 147 10.22 -1.83 19.72
C LYS A 147 11.34 -1.88 18.70
N LYS A 148 12.57 -1.67 19.15
CA LYS A 148 13.76 -1.68 18.28
C LYS A 148 13.93 -3.01 17.55
N ILE A 149 13.84 -4.13 18.25
CA ILE A 149 13.97 -5.46 17.64
C ILE A 149 12.87 -5.70 16.59
N PHE A 150 11.62 -5.37 16.92
CA PHE A 150 10.50 -5.55 16.00
C PHE A 150 10.64 -4.67 14.75
N THR A 151 11.00 -3.40 14.94
CA THR A 151 11.24 -2.45 13.86
C THR A 151 12.38 -2.89 12.94
N LEU A 152 13.54 -3.28 13.48
CA LEU A 152 14.68 -3.76 12.68
C LEU A 152 14.36 -5.05 11.91
N TYR A 153 13.57 -5.95 12.52
CA TYR A 153 13.08 -7.15 11.84
C TYR A 153 12.13 -6.82 10.69
N ILE A 154 11.20 -5.87 10.88
CA ILE A 154 10.34 -5.36 9.79
C ILE A 154 11.17 -4.70 8.68
N TYR A 155 12.26 -4.03 9.03
CA TYR A 155 13.22 -3.50 8.07
C TYR A 155 14.08 -4.57 7.38
N GLY A 156 13.85 -5.84 7.70
CA GLY A 156 14.38 -6.99 6.96
C GLY A 156 15.71 -7.51 7.47
N MET A 157 16.21 -7.01 8.60
CA MET A 157 17.40 -7.55 9.26
C MET A 157 17.10 -8.93 9.85
N SER A 158 18.07 -9.83 9.72
CA SER A 158 18.09 -11.13 10.39
C SER A 158 18.32 -10.97 11.90
N PHE A 159 17.94 -11.97 12.67
CA PHE A 159 18.20 -11.96 14.12
C PHE A 159 19.69 -11.95 14.49
N VAL A 160 20.58 -12.31 13.57
CA VAL A 160 22.03 -12.22 13.78
C VAL A 160 22.48 -10.77 13.62
N GLU A 161 22.08 -10.10 12.54
CA GLU A 161 22.39 -8.69 12.29
C GLU A 161 21.79 -7.78 13.38
N ILE A 162 20.56 -8.05 13.83
CA ILE A 162 19.93 -7.27 14.92
C ILE A 162 20.68 -7.48 16.25
N ALA A 163 21.20 -8.68 16.47
CA ALA A 163 21.94 -9.01 17.69
C ALA A 163 23.28 -8.27 17.73
N GLU A 164 23.96 -8.17 16.59
CA GLU A 164 25.16 -7.36 16.42
C GLU A 164 24.85 -5.87 16.62
N GLU A 165 23.82 -5.34 15.95
CA GLU A 165 23.40 -3.94 16.04
C GLU A 165 23.06 -3.49 17.47
N LEU A 166 22.35 -4.34 18.21
CA LEU A 166 21.90 -4.03 19.57
C LEU A 166 22.88 -4.48 20.67
N ASN A 167 24.01 -5.07 20.29
CA ASN A 167 24.99 -5.67 21.19
C ASN A 167 24.35 -6.67 22.19
N MET A 168 23.58 -7.62 21.65
CA MET A 168 22.84 -8.64 22.38
C MET A 168 23.10 -10.02 21.79
N SER A 169 22.76 -11.09 22.52
CA SER A 169 22.80 -12.43 21.91
C SER A 169 21.60 -12.63 20.96
N SER A 170 21.81 -13.34 19.85
CA SER A 170 20.74 -13.65 18.89
C SER A 170 19.60 -14.44 19.54
N ALA A 171 19.91 -15.26 20.56
CA ALA A 171 18.90 -15.93 21.38
C ALA A 171 18.02 -14.95 22.15
N LYS A 172 18.61 -13.91 22.76
CA LYS A 172 17.86 -12.86 23.47
C LYS A 172 17.01 -12.04 22.51
N VAL A 173 17.53 -11.71 21.33
CA VAL A 173 16.78 -11.01 20.27
C VAL A 173 15.56 -11.83 19.84
N ARG A 174 15.79 -13.10 19.48
CA ARG A 174 14.74 -14.02 19.03
C ARG A 174 13.65 -14.21 20.10
N ASN A 175 14.06 -14.43 21.35
CA ASN A 175 13.12 -14.60 22.46
C ASN A 175 12.31 -13.32 22.72
N THR A 176 12.94 -12.15 22.61
CA THR A 176 12.24 -10.87 22.80
C THR A 176 11.24 -10.62 21.67
N PHE A 177 11.61 -10.92 20.42
CA PHE A 177 10.71 -10.81 19.27
C PHE A 177 9.49 -11.73 19.41
N TYR A 178 9.71 -13.02 19.68
CA TYR A 178 8.61 -13.98 19.78
C TYR A 178 7.73 -13.82 21.03
N LYS A 179 8.22 -13.14 22.08
CA LYS A 179 7.37 -12.76 23.21
C LYS A 179 6.33 -11.71 22.83
N VAL A 180 6.69 -10.80 21.93
CA VAL A 180 5.88 -9.63 21.58
C VAL A 180 4.96 -9.92 20.39
N LEU A 181 5.36 -10.87 19.53
CA LEU A 181 4.63 -11.25 18.32
C LEU A 181 3.17 -11.68 18.56
N PRO A 182 2.82 -12.48 19.58
CA PRO A 182 1.44 -12.85 19.86
C PRO A 182 0.56 -11.64 20.22
N GLU A 183 1.10 -10.71 21.01
CA GLU A 183 0.39 -9.50 21.42
C GLU A 183 0.15 -8.58 20.21
N ILE A 184 1.16 -8.43 19.36
CA ILE A 184 1.04 -7.68 18.10
C ILE A 184 0.00 -8.32 17.18
N ARG A 185 -0.01 -9.66 17.08
CA ARG A 185 -1.03 -10.38 16.29
C ARG A 185 -2.43 -10.08 16.83
N GLN A 186 -2.62 -10.02 18.14
CA GLN A 186 -3.91 -9.68 18.75
C GLN A 186 -4.32 -8.24 18.44
N VAL A 187 -3.39 -7.28 18.51
CA VAL A 187 -3.64 -5.88 18.16
C VAL A 187 -4.03 -5.74 16.68
N VAL A 188 -3.34 -6.44 15.78
CA VAL A 188 -3.66 -6.46 14.34
C VAL A 188 -5.03 -7.11 14.11
N SER A 189 -5.30 -8.25 14.72
CA SER A 189 -6.61 -8.92 14.59
C SER A 189 -7.76 -8.04 15.06
N ASN A 190 -7.61 -7.35 16.21
CA ASN A 190 -8.64 -6.46 16.73
C ASN A 190 -8.93 -5.28 15.79
N GLN A 191 -7.92 -4.77 15.08
CA GLN A 191 -8.13 -3.71 14.10
C GLN A 191 -8.83 -4.22 12.83
N VAL A 192 -8.53 -5.45 12.39
CA VAL A 192 -9.20 -6.10 11.25
C VAL A 192 -10.69 -6.40 11.52
N PHE A 193 -11.13 -6.46 12.78
CA PHE A 193 -12.54 -6.63 13.14
C PHE A 193 -13.30 -5.31 13.38
N LEU A 194 -12.60 -4.17 13.38
CA LEU A 194 -13.17 -2.83 13.55
C LEU A 194 -13.27 -2.05 12.23
N ASP A 195 -12.53 -2.46 11.21
CA ASP A 195 -12.65 -2.03 9.79
C ASP A 195 -13.61 -2.93 9.00
#